data_AF-A0A1Q8C3K4-F1
#
_entry.id   AF-A0A1Q8C3K4-F1
#
_cell.length_a   1.000
_cell.length_b   1.000
_cell.length_c   1.000
_cell.angle_alpha   90.00
_cell.angle_beta   90.00
_cell.angle_gamma   90.00
#
_symmetry.space_group_name_H-M   'P 1'
#
loop_
_entity.id
_entity.type
_entity.pdbx_description
1 polymer ?
#
loop_
_entity_poly.entity_id
_entity_poly.type
_entity_poly.pdbx_seq_one_letter_code
_entity_poly.pdbx_strand_id
1 'polypeptide(L)'
;MAVGSRVAGVLPLAGASVAAVALAGVAVFTVHQAGCGDPGRYVQHDDGQVELVDSCIDPARLPNPDKYQNTPEPAEPAINELAGDDRVVQAP
;
A
#
# COMPACT_ATOMS: atom_id res chain seq x y z
N MET A 1 -28.89 -31.52 37.29
CA MET A 1 -28.78 -30.06 37.12
C MET A 1 -27.42 -29.69 36.50
N ALA A 2 -27.16 -30.02 35.23
CA ALA A 2 -25.85 -29.73 34.62
C ALA A 2 -25.88 -29.49 33.11
N VAL A 3 -27.00 -29.79 32.43
CA VAL A 3 -27.18 -29.55 30.98
C VAL A 3 -27.72 -28.13 30.73
N GLY A 4 -28.64 -27.65 31.59
CA GLY A 4 -29.23 -26.31 31.48
C GLY A 4 -28.22 -25.15 31.55
N SER A 5 -27.18 -25.23 32.40
CA SER A 5 -26.13 -24.20 32.48
C SER A 5 -25.20 -24.18 31.26
N ARG A 6 -25.02 -25.30 30.55
CA ARG A 6 -24.16 -25.33 29.35
C ARG A 6 -24.89 -24.71 28.17
N VAL A 7 -26.18 -25.01 28.03
CA VAL A 7 -27.06 -24.40 27.01
C VAL A 7 -27.22 -22.90 27.24
N ALA A 8 -27.31 -22.46 28.50
CA ALA A 8 -27.35 -21.03 28.85
C ALA A 8 -26.07 -20.25 28.48
N GLY A 9 -24.92 -20.92 28.36
CA GLY A 9 -23.65 -20.30 27.96
C GLY A 9 -23.35 -20.40 26.45
N VAL A 10 -23.83 -21.43 25.76
CA VAL A 10 -23.53 -21.67 24.33
C VAL A 10 -24.33 -20.74 23.42
N LEU A 11 -25.60 -20.46 23.75
CA LEU A 11 -26.42 -19.52 22.98
C LEU A 11 -25.82 -18.10 22.92
N PRO A 12 -25.42 -17.47 24.04
CA PRO A 12 -24.80 -16.15 24.01
C PRO A 12 -23.40 -16.17 23.37
N LEU A 13 -22.63 -17.26 23.52
CA LEU A 13 -21.35 -17.42 22.84
C LEU A 13 -21.51 -17.45 21.31
N ALA A 14 -22.50 -18.19 20.81
CA ALA A 14 -22.82 -18.24 19.39
C ALA A 14 -23.32 -16.89 18.86
N GLY A 15 -24.14 -16.18 19.65
CA GLY A 15 -24.56 -14.81 19.30
C GLY A 15 -23.37 -13.86 19.21
N ALA A 16 -22.46 -13.92 20.18
CA ALA A 16 -21.25 -13.09 20.20
C ALA A 16 -20.30 -13.42 19.04
N SER A 17 -20.12 -14.70 18.71
CA SER A 17 -19.25 -15.10 17.59
C SER A 17 -19.82 -14.65 16.24
N VAL A 18 -21.14 -14.78 16.03
CA VAL A 18 -21.80 -14.27 14.82
C VAL A 18 -21.64 -12.76 14.71
N ALA A 19 -21.86 -12.02 15.80
CA ALA A 19 -21.66 -10.57 15.82
C ALA A 19 -20.20 -10.18 15.51
N ALA A 20 -19.22 -10.89 16.10
CA ALA A 20 -17.80 -10.65 15.85
C ALA A 20 -17.43 -10.89 14.38
N VAL A 21 -17.89 -11.97 13.77
CA VAL A 21 -17.66 -12.27 12.36
C VAL A 21 -18.32 -11.23 11.46
N ALA A 22 -19.55 -10.80 11.78
CA ALA A 22 -20.23 -9.76 11.03
C ALA A 22 -19.44 -8.44 11.09
N LEU A 23 -18.98 -8.01 12.27
CA LEU A 23 -18.17 -6.81 12.43
C LEU A 23 -16.83 -6.90 11.69
N ALA A 24 -16.16 -8.05 11.75
CA ALA A 24 -14.93 -8.28 10.99
C ALA A 24 -15.18 -8.19 9.47
N GLY A 25 -16.28 -8.78 8.99
CA GLY A 25 -16.70 -8.68 7.60
C GLY A 25 -16.96 -7.25 7.16
N VAL A 26 -17.65 -6.45 7.98
CA VAL A 26 -17.90 -5.02 7.71
C VAL A 26 -16.59 -4.23 7.60
N ALA A 27 -15.61 -4.51 8.48
CA ALA A 27 -14.32 -3.85 8.42
C ALA A 27 -13.58 -4.14 7.10
N VAL A 28 -13.49 -5.42 6.71
CA VAL A 28 -12.86 -5.82 5.45
C VAL A 28 -13.58 -5.24 4.24
N PHE A 29 -14.92 -5.29 4.24
CA PHE A 29 -15.74 -4.74 3.18
C PHE A 29 -15.53 -3.23 3.02
N THR A 30 -15.45 -2.50 4.14
CA THR A 30 -15.19 -1.05 4.14
C THR A 30 -13.84 -0.71 3.51
N VAL A 31 -12.78 -1.43 3.89
CA VAL A 31 -11.44 -1.24 3.29
C VAL A 31 -11.47 -1.53 1.79
N HIS A 32 -12.18 -2.58 1.37
CA HIS A 32 -12.31 -2.94 -0.04
C HIS A 32 -13.10 -1.88 -0.83
N GLN A 33 -14.18 -1.35 -0.27
CA GLN A 33 -14.97 -0.29 -0.88
C GLN A 33 -14.28 1.07 -0.90
N ALA A 34 -13.45 1.37 0.10
CA ALA A 34 -12.72 2.63 0.15
C ALA A 34 -11.84 2.84 -1.09
N GLY A 35 -11.41 1.75 -1.75
CA GLY A 35 -10.78 1.74 -3.07
C GLY A 35 -9.45 2.49 -3.13
N CYS A 36 -8.48 1.96 -3.88
CA CYS A 36 -7.29 2.74 -4.26
C CYS A 36 -7.62 3.67 -5.45
N GLY A 37 -8.58 4.56 -5.27
CA GLY A 37 -9.04 5.49 -6.32
C GLY A 37 -8.10 6.69 -6.53
N ASP A 38 -7.29 7.01 -5.53
CA ASP A 38 -6.31 8.08 -5.59
C ASP A 38 -4.90 7.50 -5.79
N PRO A 39 -4.18 7.88 -6.87
CA PRO A 39 -2.82 7.40 -7.13
C PRO A 39 -1.77 7.98 -6.17
N GLY A 40 -2.18 8.77 -5.17
CA GLY A 40 -1.30 9.54 -4.31
C GLY A 40 -0.64 10.70 -5.04
N ARG A 41 0.16 11.45 -4.30
CA ARG A 41 0.87 12.64 -4.80
C ARG A 41 2.29 12.68 -4.26
N TYR A 42 3.22 13.05 -5.13
CA TYR A 42 4.61 13.25 -4.75
C TYR A 42 4.76 14.66 -4.16
N VAL A 43 5.27 14.76 -2.94
CA VAL A 43 5.67 16.02 -2.30
C VAL A 43 7.18 16.08 -2.23
N GLN A 44 7.77 17.19 -2.70
CA GLN A 44 9.18 17.45 -2.49
C GLN A 44 9.36 18.20 -1.18
N HIS A 45 10.25 17.68 -0.33
CA HIS A 45 10.63 18.33 0.92
C HIS A 45 11.81 19.27 0.68
N ASP A 46 12.02 20.23 1.59
CA ASP A 46 13.05 21.28 1.47
C ASP A 46 14.48 20.73 1.41
N ASP A 47 14.71 19.51 1.89
CA ASP A 47 15.95 18.76 1.87
C ASP A 47 16.14 17.89 0.61
N GLY A 48 15.24 18.01 -0.37
CA GLY A 48 15.39 17.46 -1.72
C GLY A 48 14.90 16.02 -1.90
N GLN A 49 14.35 15.38 -0.86
CA GLN A 49 13.66 14.10 -1.00
C GLN A 49 12.25 14.26 -1.52
N VAL A 50 11.82 13.25 -2.27
CA VAL A 50 10.46 13.11 -2.78
C VAL A 50 9.76 12.04 -1.96
N GLU A 51 8.68 12.39 -1.28
CA GLU A 51 7.82 11.46 -0.56
C GLU A 51 6.50 11.26 -1.31
N LEU A 52 6.07 10.01 -1.45
CA LEU A 52 4.76 9.68 -2.01
C LEU A 52 3.75 9.63 -0.86
N VAL A 53 2.86 10.61 -0.80
CA VAL A 53 1.82 10.69 0.22
C VAL A 53 0.46 10.31 -0.37
N ASP A 54 -0.44 9.83 0.49
CA ASP A 54 -1.82 9.47 0.16
C ASP A 54 -2.02 8.36 -0.88
N SER A 55 -0.94 7.70 -1.33
CA SER A 55 -1.02 6.59 -2.30
C SER A 55 -1.55 5.31 -1.64
N CYS A 56 -2.59 4.74 -2.23
CA CYS A 56 -3.06 3.40 -1.90
C CYS A 56 -2.39 2.37 -2.85
N ILE A 57 -1.66 1.40 -2.29
CA ILE A 57 -0.91 0.40 -3.06
C ILE A 57 -1.82 -0.78 -3.43
N ASP A 58 -1.99 -1.04 -4.73
CA ASP A 58 -2.70 -2.22 -5.24
C ASP A 58 -1.77 -3.44 -5.30
N PRO A 59 -1.94 -4.46 -4.44
CA PRO A 59 -1.08 -5.63 -4.41
C PRO A 59 -1.18 -6.48 -5.68
N ALA A 60 -2.28 -6.41 -6.44
CA ALA A 60 -2.42 -7.15 -7.70
C ALA A 60 -1.53 -6.58 -8.81
N ARG A 61 -1.12 -5.32 -8.69
CA ARG A 61 -0.18 -4.66 -9.59
C ARG A 61 1.25 -4.68 -9.07
N LEU A 62 1.49 -5.18 -7.86
CA LEU A 62 2.84 -5.31 -7.36
C LEU A 62 3.60 -6.33 -8.21
N PRO A 63 4.73 -5.93 -8.81
CA PRO A 63 5.57 -6.85 -9.56
C PRO A 63 6.02 -8.00 -8.65
N ASN A 64 5.99 -9.23 -9.20
CA ASN A 64 6.34 -10.44 -8.45
C ASN A 64 7.77 -10.30 -7.89
N PRO A 65 7.99 -10.45 -6.57
CA PRO A 65 9.33 -10.36 -5.97
C PRO A 65 10.34 -11.33 -6.60
N ASP A 66 9.89 -12.48 -7.13
CA ASP A 66 10.76 -13.42 -7.84
C ASP A 66 11.29 -12.88 -9.17
N LYS A 67 10.62 -11.86 -9.74
CA LYS A 67 11.06 -11.16 -10.95
C LYS A 67 12.04 -10.03 -10.66
N TYR A 68 12.22 -9.64 -9.40
CA TYR A 68 13.32 -8.81 -8.92
C TYR A 68 14.49 -9.68 -8.48
N GLN A 69 14.88 -10.66 -9.29
CA GLN A 69 16.27 -11.07 -9.24
C GLN A 69 17.05 -9.85 -9.70
N ASN A 70 17.72 -9.19 -8.75
CA ASN A 70 18.70 -8.15 -9.01
C ASN A 70 19.76 -8.74 -9.94
N THR A 71 19.50 -8.70 -11.24
CA THR A 71 20.58 -8.59 -12.21
C THR A 71 21.16 -7.24 -11.87
N PRO A 72 22.42 -7.17 -11.40
CA PRO A 72 23.08 -5.88 -11.29
C PRO A 72 23.06 -5.30 -12.70
N GLU A 73 22.18 -4.34 -12.95
CA GLU A 73 22.28 -3.50 -14.12
C GLU A 73 23.69 -2.91 -14.02
N PRO A 74 24.59 -3.20 -14.97
CA PRO A 74 25.92 -2.61 -14.94
C PRO A 74 25.67 -1.11 -14.89
N ALA A 75 26.05 -0.46 -13.80
CA ALA A 75 26.00 0.98 -13.71
C ALA A 75 26.86 1.51 -14.85
N GLU A 76 26.23 1.89 -15.96
CA GLU A 76 26.90 2.67 -16.98
C GLU A 76 27.32 3.95 -16.26
N PRO A 77 28.64 4.21 -16.15
CA PRO A 77 29.09 5.41 -15.48
C PRO A 77 28.54 6.59 -16.29
N ALA A 78 27.76 7.44 -15.63
CA ALA A 78 27.27 8.69 -16.17
C ALA A 78 28.47 9.64 -16.44
N ILE A 79 29.20 9.38 -17.52
CA ILE A 79 30.30 10.23 -17.99
C ILE A 79 29.82 11.30 -18.97
N ASN A 80 28.52 11.33 -19.33
CA ASN A 80 28.03 12.15 -20.42
C ASN A 80 27.02 13.25 -20.02
N GLU A 81 26.65 13.41 -18.74
CA GLU A 81 25.73 14.50 -18.32
C GLU A 81 26.42 15.80 -17.86
N LEU A 82 27.76 15.86 -17.82
CA LEU A 82 28.50 17.10 -17.51
C LEU A 82 29.24 17.74 -18.71
N ALA A 83 29.05 17.24 -19.94
CA ALA A 83 29.80 17.74 -21.11
C ALA A 83 28.93 18.46 -22.17
N GLY A 84 27.63 18.67 -21.92
CA GLY A 84 26.67 18.96 -23.00
C GLY A 84 25.80 20.21 -22.92
N ASP A 85 25.69 20.93 -21.79
CA ASP A 85 24.67 21.99 -21.65
C ASP A 85 25.24 23.35 -21.21
N ASP A 86 26.21 23.83 -21.99
CA ASP A 86 26.69 25.23 -21.96
C ASP A 86 26.08 26.05 -23.11
N ARG A 87 24.84 25.73 -23.55
CA ARG A 87 24.25 26.32 -24.77
C ARG A 87 22.78 26.68 -24.78
N VAL A 88 22.15 26.98 -23.65
CA VAL A 88 20.90 27.78 -23.67
C VAL A 88 20.86 28.84 -22.55
N VAL A 89 21.96 29.59 -22.39
CA VAL A 89 21.89 30.98 -21.93
C VAL A 89 22.05 31.88 -23.16
N GLN A 90 20.95 32.21 -23.85
CA GLN A 90 20.80 33.53 -24.48
C GLN A 90 19.34 33.74 -24.92
N ALA A 91 18.71 34.77 -24.36
CA ALA A 91 17.44 35.37 -24.77
C ALA A 91 17.51 35.94 -26.22
N PRO A 92 16.40 36.40 -26.83
CA PRO A 92 15.67 37.60 -26.37
C PRO A 92 14.20 37.36 -25.99
#